data_AF-A0A819KQZ7-F1
#
_entry.id   AF-A0A819KQZ7-F1
#
_cell.length_a   1.000
_cell.length_b   1.000
_cell.length_c   1.000
_cell.angle_alpha   90.00
_cell.angle_beta   90.00
_cell.angle_gamma   90.00
#
_symmetry.space_group_name_H-M   'P 1'
#
loop_
_entity.id
_entity.type
_entity.pdbx_description
1 polymer ?
#
loop_
_entity_poly.entity_id
_entity_poly.type
_entity_poly.pdbx_seq_one_letter_code
_entity_poly.pdbx_strand_id
1 'polypeptide(L)'
;MLGFSSVEPKDTQSNAPNVTWQHIWHLSEIRDALSGSSFVAVPNEILLCIFRFLSVSDLCNVSLVCRSFKMIADQDEIWKPKCNIKG
;
A
#
# COMPACT_ATOMS: atom_id res chain seq x y z
N MET A 1 -7.21 -0.33 63.37
CA MET A 1 -6.48 -1.55 62.97
C MET A 1 -7.44 -2.40 62.16
N LEU A 2 -7.32 -2.39 60.84
CA LEU A 2 -7.78 -3.36 59.83
C LEU A 2 -7.31 -2.80 58.48
N GLY A 3 -6.53 -3.57 57.72
CA GLY A 3 -5.83 -3.13 56.52
C GLY A 3 -6.70 -3.14 55.26
N PHE A 4 -6.32 -2.28 54.31
CA PHE A 4 -6.59 -2.44 52.89
C PHE A 4 -5.26 -2.21 52.17
N SER A 5 -4.75 -3.26 51.51
CA SER A 5 -3.58 -3.17 50.65
C SER A 5 -3.91 -2.25 49.46
N SER A 6 -3.30 -1.07 49.42
CA SER A 6 -3.31 -0.23 48.23
C SER A 6 -2.18 -0.71 47.33
N VAL A 7 -2.52 -1.57 46.37
CA VAL A 7 -1.61 -1.93 45.27
C VAL A 7 -1.64 -0.74 44.31
N GLU A 8 -0.57 0.06 44.31
CA GLU A 8 -0.38 1.10 43.30
C GLU A 8 -0.30 0.45 41.90
N PRO A 9 -0.95 1.01 40.88
CA PRO A 9 -0.82 0.50 39.52
C PRO A 9 0.59 0.81 39.04
N LYS A 10 1.37 -0.25 38.81
CA LYS A 10 2.67 -0.19 38.13
C LYS A 10 2.53 0.69 36.89
N ASP A 11 3.38 1.72 36.82
CA ASP A 11 3.63 2.54 35.65
C ASP A 11 3.74 1.63 34.42
N THR A 12 2.67 1.58 33.64
CA THR A 12 2.76 1.07 32.28
C THR A 12 3.45 2.17 31.52
N GLN A 13 4.77 2.10 31.51
CA GLN A 13 5.63 2.89 30.64
C GLN A 13 5.15 2.64 29.21
N SER A 14 4.25 3.52 28.76
CA SER A 14 3.80 3.64 27.39
C SER A 14 5.01 4.09 26.59
N ASN A 15 5.87 3.13 26.26
CA ASN A 15 6.84 3.25 25.20
C ASN A 15 6.06 3.21 23.88
N ALA A 16 5.17 4.18 23.67
CA ALA A 16 4.68 4.48 22.34
C ALA A 16 5.91 4.99 21.58
N PRO A 17 6.38 4.29 20.54
CA PRO A 17 7.49 4.79 19.76
C PRO A 17 7.08 6.16 19.24
N ASN A 18 7.97 7.14 19.40
CA ASN A 18 7.82 8.45 18.81
C ASN A 18 7.76 8.26 17.28
N VAL A 19 6.54 8.19 16.73
CA VAL A 19 6.30 8.18 15.29
C VAL A 19 6.36 9.62 14.82
N THR A 20 7.53 10.24 14.96
CA THR A 20 7.84 11.44 14.20
C THR A 20 7.92 11.03 12.75
N TRP A 21 7.08 11.65 11.91
CA TRP A 21 7.13 11.58 10.44
C TRP A 21 8.52 11.93 9.85
N GLN A 22 9.50 12.26 10.68
CA GLN A 22 10.87 12.58 10.31
C GLN A 22 11.69 11.37 9.81
N HIS A 23 11.33 10.14 10.16
CA HIS A 23 12.09 8.95 9.69
C HIS A 23 11.59 8.42 8.34
N ILE A 24 10.51 9.02 7.81
CA ILE A 24 9.89 8.64 6.55
C ILE A 24 10.60 9.34 5.36
N TRP A 25 11.49 10.31 5.63
CA TRP A 25 11.99 11.25 4.63
C TRP A 25 13.40 11.05 4.10
N HIS A 26 14.04 9.88 4.25
CA HIS A 26 15.18 9.54 3.38
C HIS A 26 14.68 9.00 2.02
N LEU A 27 14.06 9.90 1.26
CA LEU A 27 13.45 9.60 -0.05
C LEU A 27 14.43 9.06 -1.09
N SER A 28 15.72 9.40 -0.99
CA SER A 28 16.75 8.87 -1.89
C SER A 28 17.00 7.39 -1.66
N GLU A 29 17.05 6.96 -0.39
CA GLU A 29 17.26 5.56 -0.01
C GLU A 29 16.03 4.70 -0.31
N ILE A 30 14.82 5.25 -0.14
CA ILE A 30 13.58 4.58 -0.54
C ILE A 30 13.52 4.48 -2.07
N ARG A 31 13.92 5.51 -2.82
CA ARG A 31 13.95 5.45 -4.28
C ARG A 31 14.93 4.37 -4.76
N ASP A 32 16.09 4.20 -4.14
CA ASP A 32 17.07 3.20 -4.55
C ASP A 32 16.64 1.78 -4.10
N ALA A 33 15.98 1.63 -2.94
CA ALA A 33 15.35 0.37 -2.53
C ALA A 33 14.15 -0.01 -3.42
N LEU A 34 13.37 0.97 -3.89
CA LEU A 34 12.27 0.78 -4.85
C LEU A 34 12.76 0.71 -6.30
N SER A 35 13.98 1.15 -6.59
CA SER A 35 14.63 0.98 -7.91
C SER A 35 14.96 -0.48 -8.20
N GLY A 36 14.92 -1.35 -7.18
CA GLY A 36 14.90 -2.80 -7.35
C GLY A 36 13.54 -3.37 -7.76
N SER A 37 12.45 -2.59 -7.71
CA SER A 37 11.15 -3.07 -8.16
C SER A 37 11.08 -3.06 -9.68
N SER A 38 11.22 -4.25 -10.26
CA SER A 38 11.27 -4.52 -11.71
C SER A 38 10.18 -3.76 -12.50
N PHE A 39 9.00 -3.56 -11.90
CA PHE A 39 7.86 -2.93 -12.57
C PHE A 39 7.98 -1.44 -12.86
N VAL A 40 8.87 -0.69 -12.18
CA VAL A 40 9.06 0.74 -12.47
C VAL A 40 9.81 0.96 -13.78
N ALA A 41 10.66 0.00 -14.18
CA ALA A 41 11.36 0.02 -15.46
C ALA A 41 10.50 -0.54 -16.62
N VAL A 42 9.36 -1.16 -16.32
CA VAL A 42 8.45 -1.68 -17.34
C VAL A 42 7.64 -0.52 -17.94
N PRO A 43 7.61 -0.37 -19.27
CA PRO A 43 6.78 0.65 -19.92
C PRO A 43 5.30 0.50 -19.59
N ASN A 44 4.59 1.62 -19.50
CA ASN A 44 3.18 1.66 -19.10
C ASN A 44 2.29 0.84 -20.03
N GLU A 45 2.62 0.77 -21.33
CA GLU A 45 1.88 -0.01 -22.33
C GLU A 45 1.93 -1.51 -22.02
N ILE A 46 3.07 -1.98 -21.50
CA ILE A 46 3.25 -3.38 -21.11
C ILE A 46 2.52 -3.67 -19.81
N LEU A 47 2.58 -2.77 -18.82
CA LEU A 47 1.78 -2.88 -17.59
C LEU A 47 0.29 -2.90 -17.89
N LEU A 48 -0.18 -2.02 -18.78
CA LEU A 48 -1.56 -1.97 -19.24
C LEU A 48 -1.97 -3.31 -19.89
N CYS A 49 -1.12 -3.86 -20.75
CA CYS A 49 -1.33 -5.17 -21.37
C CYS A 49 -1.48 -6.28 -20.31
N ILE A 50 -0.59 -6.31 -19.30
CA ILE A 50 -0.66 -7.26 -18.18
C ILE A 50 -1.97 -7.09 -17.39
N PHE A 51 -2.32 -5.84 -17.05
CA PHE A 51 -3.49 -5.54 -16.22
C PHE A 51 -4.80 -5.96 -16.89
N ARG A 52 -4.87 -5.97 -18.23
CA ARG A 52 -6.06 -6.46 -18.96
C ARG A 52 -6.42 -7.93 -18.65
N PHE A 53 -5.43 -8.75 -18.31
CA PHE A 53 -5.63 -10.17 -17.96
C PHE A 53 -6.08 -10.39 -16.51
N LEU A 54 -6.00 -9.38 -15.65
CA LEU A 54 -6.35 -9.50 -14.23
C LEU A 54 -7.86 -9.52 -14.02
N SER A 55 -8.31 -10.14 -12.92
CA SER A 55 -9.71 -10.08 -12.50
C SER A 55 -10.08 -8.65 -12.06
N VAL A 56 -11.38 -8.35 -11.96
CA VAL A 56 -11.84 -7.05 -11.43
C VAL A 56 -11.32 -6.84 -10.00
N SER A 57 -11.34 -7.89 -9.17
CA SER A 57 -10.84 -7.83 -7.79
C SER A 57 -9.35 -7.50 -7.74
N ASP A 58 -8.55 -8.15 -8.60
CA ASP A 58 -7.10 -7.92 -8.64
C ASP A 58 -6.77 -6.52 -9.15
N LEU A 59 -7.54 -5.99 -10.11
CA LEU A 59 -7.38 -4.62 -10.58
C LEU A 59 -7.66 -3.58 -9.50
N CYS A 60 -8.69 -3.80 -8.67
CA CYS A 60 -8.95 -2.96 -7.51
C CYS A 60 -7.74 -2.96 -6.57
N ASN A 61 -7.11 -4.11 -6.31
CA ASN A 61 -5.91 -4.20 -5.48
C ASN A 61 -4.69 -3.52 -6.12
N VAL A 62 -4.48 -3.71 -7.42
CA VAL A 62 -3.41 -3.05 -8.19
C VAL A 62 -3.49 -1.53 -8.09
N SER A 63 -4.71 -0.97 -8.11
CA SER A 63 -4.92 0.48 -7.99
C SER A 63 -4.46 1.07 -6.65
N LEU A 64 -4.27 0.23 -5.63
CA LEU A 64 -3.84 0.64 -4.29
C LEU A 64 -2.32 0.53 -4.08
N VAL A 65 -1.58 -0.06 -5.03
CA VAL A 65 -0.13 -0.30 -4.90
C VAL A 65 0.67 1.01 -4.96
N CYS A 66 0.44 1.82 -6.00
CA CYS A 66 1.11 3.10 -6.18
C CYS A 66 0.34 4.01 -7.16
N ARG A 67 0.75 5.29 -7.25
CA ARG A 67 0.11 6.27 -8.14
C ARG A 67 0.16 5.86 -9.62
N SER A 68 1.28 5.30 -10.08
CA SER A 68 1.43 4.85 -11.48
C SER A 68 0.46 3.71 -11.79
N PHE A 69 0.40 2.70 -10.92
CA PHE A 69 -0.50 1.56 -11.10
C PHE A 69 -1.96 1.99 -11.07
N LYS A 70 -2.33 2.93 -10.18
CA LYS A 70 -3.66 3.53 -10.19
C LYS A 70 -4.01 4.17 -11.53
N MET A 71 -3.13 5.03 -12.06
CA MET A 71 -3.37 5.71 -13.33
C MET A 71 -3.56 4.74 -14.51
N ILE A 72 -2.84 3.63 -14.51
CA ILE A 72 -2.94 2.60 -15.54
C ILE A 72 -4.20 1.74 -15.32
N ALA A 73 -4.47 1.32 -14.09
CA ALA A 73 -5.65 0.53 -13.73
C ALA A 73 -6.97 1.27 -14.02
N ASP A 74 -6.97 2.60 -13.94
CA ASP A 74 -8.15 3.44 -14.22
C ASP A 74 -8.38 3.68 -15.73
N GLN A 75 -7.54 3.15 -16.63
CA GLN A 75 -7.73 3.32 -18.08
C GLN A 75 -8.98 2.57 -18.59
N ASP A 76 -9.80 3.25 -19.39
CA ASP A 76 -11.02 2.71 -20.02
C ASP A 76 -10.80 1.40 -20.77
N GLU A 77 -9.61 1.22 -21.37
CA GLU A 77 -9.24 0.05 -22.15
C GLU A 77 -9.24 -1.25 -21.32
N ILE A 78 -9.05 -1.14 -20.01
CA ILE A 78 -9.13 -2.26 -19.06
C ILE A 78 -10.58 -2.63 -18.77
N TRP A 79 -11.45 -1.63 -18.60
CA TRP A 79 -12.82 -1.83 -18.09
C TRP A 79 -13.83 -2.12 -19.20
N LYS A 80 -13.67 -1.54 -20.40
CA LYS A 80 -14.57 -1.77 -21.55
C LYS A 80 -14.82 -3.25 -21.85
N PRO A 81 -13.81 -4.13 -21.90
CA PRO A 81 -14.04 -5.56 -22.12
C PRO A 81 -14.73 -6.25 -20.94
N LYS A 82 -14.53 -5.75 -19.72
CA LYS A 82 -15.04 -6.39 -18.48
C LYS A 82 -16.50 -6.05 -18.20
N CYS A 83 -16.99 -4.90 -18.65
CA CYS A 83 -18.40 -4.52 -18.55
C CYS A 83 -19.34 -5.42 -19.39
N ASN A 84 -18.82 -6.10 -20.41
CA ASN A 84 -19.60 -6.99 -21.27
C ASN A 84 -19.56 -8.46 -20.85
N ILE A 85 -18.85 -8.79 -19.77
CA ILE A 85 -18.84 -10.14 -19.21
C ILE A 85 -20.12 -10.30 -18.40
N LYS A 86 -21.19 -10.74 -19.07
CA LYS A 86 -22.37 -11.29 -18.40
C LYS A 86 -21.95 -12.64 -17.83
N GLY A 87 -21.98 -12.75 -16.49
CA GLY A 87 -21.92 -14.03 -15.79
C GLY A 87 -23.13 -14.89 -16.09
#